data_AF-A0A6P1NP72-F1
#
_entry.id   AF-A0A6P1NP72-F1
#
_cell.length_a   1.000
_cell.length_b   1.000
_cell.length_c   1.000
_cell.angle_alpha   90.00
_cell.angle_beta   90.00
_cell.angle_gamma   90.00
#
_symmetry.space_group_name_H-M   'P 1'
#
loop_
_entity.id
_entity.type
_entity.pdbx_description
1 polymer ?
#
loop_
_entity_poly.entity_id
_entity_poly.type
_entity_poly.pdbx_seq_one_letter_code
_entity_poly.pdbx_strand_id
1 'polypeptide(L)'
;MTVSIGRINIDYYLESAAAGDGAQIGTRDLTAYYTETQAPPGRWAGRGLESVGLVSGQQVTKWAAKSIYEQFTHPESGKELGARPITAATAPEGAKTPIGNAARAAREAVAGFDLTFSPPKSVSVLWALANPKLQADLYEAHKQAVEECMDWLERNVIQARAGHGGVAWVAVEGAIASMFDHWDSRAGDPQLHTHTVIANRVRRVSDGKWVTLDSYTLHRNMVAVSEKYNSILFDRIYDRTGAVAEIRDGIAGLAGTDAEDLLKQLGEADKDPRDARAELAGIPDGLITEFSSRSLEVEALTDTLVAEWVEQYGKRPPQAMVLKMRQQATLFSRTAKQPSTESLPEKMIGWRQRALDSGYSPPP
;
A
#
# COMPACT_ATOMS: atom_id res chain seq x y z
N MET A 1 1.14 -2.75 10.11
CA MET A 1 1.92 -2.75 8.85
C MET A 1 1.42 -1.61 7.97
N THR A 2 2.32 -0.73 7.56
CA THR A 2 2.05 0.51 6.81
C THR A 2 2.28 0.35 5.31
N VAL A 3 3.01 -0.68 4.89
CA VAL A 3 3.14 -1.04 3.47
C VAL A 3 2.54 -2.41 3.24
N SER A 4 1.49 -2.47 2.41
CA SER A 4 0.86 -3.73 2.01
C SER A 4 1.29 -4.13 0.61
N ILE A 5 1.20 -5.42 0.28
CA ILE A 5 1.47 -5.94 -1.07
C ILE A 5 0.28 -6.73 -1.61
N GLY A 6 -0.13 -6.41 -2.83
CA GLY A 6 -1.15 -7.12 -3.58
C GLY A 6 -0.68 -7.47 -4.99
N ARG A 7 -1.36 -8.44 -5.63
CA ARG A 7 -1.29 -8.56 -7.09
C ARG A 7 -2.28 -7.56 -7.68
N ILE A 8 -1.90 -6.90 -8.77
CA ILE A 8 -2.83 -5.97 -9.41
C ILE A 8 -4.00 -6.70 -10.07
N ASN A 9 -5.16 -6.08 -9.99
CA ASN A 9 -6.22 -6.28 -10.96
C ASN A 9 -5.99 -5.27 -12.10
N ILE A 10 -5.72 -5.77 -13.30
CA ILE A 10 -5.32 -4.94 -14.44
C ILE A 10 -6.42 -3.96 -14.86
N ASP A 11 -7.69 -4.37 -14.79
CA ASP A 11 -8.82 -3.54 -15.21
C ASP A 11 -8.96 -2.32 -14.29
N TYR A 12 -8.96 -2.56 -12.98
CA TYR A 12 -9.01 -1.51 -11.96
C TYR A 12 -7.82 -0.55 -12.03
N TYR A 13 -6.63 -1.09 -12.31
CA TYR A 13 -5.43 -0.30 -12.47
C TYR A 13 -5.48 0.63 -13.69
N LEU A 14 -5.95 0.12 -14.84
CA LEU A 14 -6.04 0.91 -16.07
C LEU A 14 -7.13 1.99 -16.02
N GLU A 15 -8.20 1.78 -15.24
CA GLU A 15 -9.16 2.84 -14.91
C GLU A 15 -8.50 3.99 -14.16
N SER A 16 -7.65 3.67 -13.17
CA SER A 16 -6.91 4.67 -12.39
C SER A 16 -5.89 5.43 -13.24
N ALA A 17 -5.21 4.75 -14.18
CA ALA A 17 -4.32 5.39 -15.15
C ALA A 17 -5.07 6.35 -16.11
N ALA A 18 -6.30 5.98 -16.51
CA ALA A 18 -7.11 6.80 -17.42
C ALA A 18 -7.65 8.09 -16.77
N ALA A 19 -7.89 8.09 -15.46
CA ALA A 19 -8.32 9.29 -14.73
C ALA A 19 -7.29 10.44 -14.82
N GLY A 20 -6.00 10.10 -14.91
CA GLY A 20 -4.93 11.08 -15.07
C GLY A 20 -4.85 11.74 -16.46
N ASP A 21 -5.42 11.12 -17.50
CA ASP A 21 -5.32 11.63 -18.89
C ASP A 21 -6.17 12.90 -19.13
N GLY A 22 -6.96 13.34 -18.14
CA GLY A 22 -7.85 14.52 -18.24
C GLY A 22 -7.28 15.86 -17.75
N ALA A 23 -6.09 15.89 -17.15
CA ALA A 23 -5.59 17.09 -16.48
C ALA A 23 -4.38 17.70 -17.23
N GLN A 24 -4.54 18.93 -17.74
CA GLN A 24 -3.59 19.61 -18.63
C GLN A 24 -2.14 19.68 -18.11
N ILE A 25 -1.23 19.63 -19.09
CA ILE A 25 0.23 19.80 -19.01
C ILE A 25 0.54 21.26 -18.66
N GLY A 26 1.05 21.49 -17.47
CA GLY A 26 1.59 22.77 -17.01
C GLY A 26 2.31 22.56 -15.68
N THR A 27 3.40 23.29 -15.45
CA THR A 27 4.07 23.35 -14.14
C THR A 27 3.04 23.74 -13.08
N ARG A 28 2.59 22.79 -12.26
CA ARG A 28 1.48 23.03 -11.32
C ARG A 28 1.97 23.75 -10.08
N ASP A 29 1.37 24.91 -9.87
CA ASP A 29 1.32 25.64 -8.61
C ASP A 29 0.59 24.78 -7.55
N LEU A 30 0.98 24.89 -6.28
CA LEU A 30 0.40 24.14 -5.15
C LEU A 30 -1.14 24.24 -5.12
N THR A 31 -1.69 25.33 -5.67
CA THR A 31 -3.11 25.63 -5.84
C THR A 31 -3.91 24.57 -6.62
N ALA A 32 -3.29 23.90 -7.61
CA ALA A 32 -4.00 22.88 -8.40
C ALA A 32 -4.35 21.64 -7.57
N TYR A 33 -3.44 21.21 -6.68
CA TYR A 33 -3.67 20.10 -5.74
C TYR A 33 -4.90 20.33 -4.84
N TYR A 34 -5.15 21.59 -4.46
CA TYR A 34 -6.24 21.97 -3.57
C TYR A 34 -7.58 22.22 -4.27
N THR A 35 -7.69 22.03 -5.59
CA THR A 35 -8.94 22.31 -6.33
C THR A 35 -9.46 21.13 -7.14
N GLU A 36 -8.72 20.01 -7.16
CA GLU A 36 -9.05 18.83 -7.94
C GLU A 36 -10.09 17.93 -7.22
N THR A 37 -11.02 17.37 -8.00
CA THR A 37 -12.01 16.37 -7.56
C THR A 37 -11.48 14.94 -7.65
N GLN A 38 -10.33 14.75 -8.30
CA GLN A 38 -9.69 13.45 -8.51
C GLN A 38 -8.23 13.52 -8.07
N ALA A 39 -7.71 12.37 -7.62
CA ALA A 39 -6.31 12.17 -7.30
C ALA A 39 -5.38 12.67 -8.42
N PRO A 40 -4.17 13.16 -8.10
CA PRO A 40 -3.22 13.60 -9.12
C PRO A 40 -2.91 12.45 -10.09
N PRO A 41 -2.57 12.76 -11.35
CA PRO A 41 -2.22 11.73 -12.32
C PRO A 41 -1.02 10.91 -11.82
N GLY A 42 -1.02 9.62 -12.16
CA GLY A 42 0.07 8.73 -11.78
C GLY A 42 1.40 9.17 -12.38
N ARG A 43 2.50 8.84 -11.70
CA ARG A 43 3.88 9.10 -12.15
C ARG A 43 4.70 7.83 -12.25
N TRP A 44 5.59 7.75 -13.24
CA TRP A 44 6.56 6.67 -13.35
C TRP A 44 7.70 6.86 -12.34
N ALA A 45 8.21 5.76 -11.81
CA ALA A 45 9.36 5.72 -10.90
C ALA A 45 10.18 4.43 -11.09
N GLY A 46 11.43 4.47 -10.63
CA GLY A 46 12.36 3.35 -10.63
C GLY A 46 13.47 3.47 -11.69
N ARG A 47 14.60 2.82 -11.42
CA ARG A 47 15.79 2.81 -12.28
C ARG A 47 15.62 1.98 -13.55
N GLY A 48 14.67 1.05 -13.56
CA GLY A 48 14.37 0.24 -14.72
C GLY A 48 13.69 1.00 -15.87
N LEU A 49 13.24 2.25 -15.64
CA LEU A 49 12.49 3.02 -16.64
C LEU A 49 13.28 3.33 -17.92
N GLU A 50 14.59 3.55 -17.81
CA GLU A 50 15.45 3.84 -18.97
C GLU A 50 15.37 2.72 -20.02
N SER A 51 15.26 1.47 -19.57
CA SER A 51 15.18 0.30 -20.45
C SER A 51 13.86 0.18 -21.25
N VAL A 52 12.86 1.01 -20.92
CA VAL A 52 11.57 1.12 -21.62
C VAL A 52 11.30 2.51 -22.18
N GLY A 53 12.32 3.39 -22.23
CA GLY A 53 12.19 4.75 -22.77
C GLY A 53 11.33 5.67 -21.92
N LEU A 54 11.20 5.40 -20.62
CA LEU A 54 10.45 6.23 -19.68
C LEU A 54 11.41 6.96 -18.73
N VAL A 55 10.93 8.04 -18.13
CA VAL A 55 11.71 8.85 -17.18
C VAL A 55 11.00 8.92 -15.83
N SER A 56 11.76 8.92 -14.74
CA SER A 56 11.18 9.10 -13.40
C SER A 56 10.45 10.43 -13.29
N GLY A 57 9.27 10.43 -12.69
CA GLY A 57 8.37 11.58 -12.59
C GLY A 57 7.51 11.82 -13.84
N GLN A 58 7.77 11.12 -14.96
CA GLN A 58 6.92 11.22 -16.15
C GLN A 58 5.50 10.76 -15.82
N GLN A 59 4.50 11.49 -16.31
CA GLN A 59 3.11 11.11 -16.16
C GLN A 59 2.82 9.73 -16.77
N VAL A 60 2.06 8.90 -16.06
CA VAL A 60 1.57 7.62 -16.52
C VAL A 60 0.40 7.86 -17.47
N THR A 61 0.58 7.50 -18.75
CA THR A 61 -0.51 7.48 -19.72
C THR A 61 -1.16 6.11 -19.75
N LYS A 62 -2.45 6.06 -20.11
CA LYS A 62 -3.15 4.77 -20.29
C LYS A 62 -2.43 3.84 -21.29
N TRP A 63 -1.87 4.41 -22.37
CA TRP A 63 -1.12 3.65 -23.36
C TRP A 63 0.13 3.00 -22.75
N ALA A 64 1.00 3.77 -22.11
CA ALA A 64 2.23 3.24 -21.52
C ALA A 64 1.93 2.22 -20.42
N ALA A 65 0.91 2.48 -19.60
CA ALA A 65 0.42 1.55 -18.59
C ALA A 65 -0.03 0.21 -19.22
N LYS A 66 -0.85 0.25 -20.27
CA LYS A 66 -1.31 -0.94 -20.99
C LYS A 66 -0.15 -1.70 -21.63
N SER A 67 0.81 -1.01 -22.26
CA SER A 67 1.99 -1.63 -22.86
C SER A 67 2.81 -2.41 -21.81
N ILE A 68 3.11 -1.79 -20.67
CA ILE A 68 3.94 -2.41 -19.63
C ILE A 68 3.21 -3.53 -18.89
N TYR A 69 2.00 -3.29 -18.39
CA TYR A 69 1.34 -4.18 -17.43
C TYR A 69 0.45 -5.24 -18.08
N GLU A 70 -0.14 -4.95 -19.24
CA GLU A 70 -1.05 -5.88 -19.92
C GLU A 70 -0.37 -6.58 -21.10
N GLN A 71 0.30 -5.81 -21.95
CA GLN A 71 0.88 -6.33 -23.20
C GLN A 71 2.30 -6.87 -23.01
N PHE A 72 3.00 -6.46 -21.94
CA PHE A 72 4.40 -6.74 -21.70
C PHE A 72 5.28 -6.31 -22.89
N THR A 73 5.06 -5.10 -23.39
CA THR A 73 5.78 -4.51 -24.53
C THR A 73 6.37 -3.15 -24.17
N HIS A 74 7.45 -2.78 -24.86
CA HIS A 74 8.03 -1.45 -24.78
C HIS A 74 7.02 -0.42 -25.32
N PRO A 75 6.68 0.65 -24.58
CA PRO A 75 5.63 1.60 -24.96
C PRO A 75 5.83 2.28 -26.32
N GLU A 76 7.08 2.61 -26.66
CA GLU A 76 7.40 3.23 -27.95
C GLU A 76 7.70 2.23 -29.07
N SER A 77 8.66 1.31 -28.85
CA SER A 77 9.12 0.41 -29.92
C SER A 77 8.23 -0.81 -30.16
N GLY A 78 7.30 -1.12 -29.25
CA GLY A 78 6.44 -2.31 -29.30
C GLY A 78 7.17 -3.64 -29.08
N LYS A 79 8.49 -3.63 -28.84
CA LYS A 79 9.29 -4.85 -28.59
C LYS A 79 8.82 -5.56 -27.33
N GLU A 80 8.80 -6.89 -27.36
CA GLU A 80 8.39 -7.69 -26.21
C GLU A 80 9.38 -7.57 -25.04
N LEU A 81 8.85 -7.38 -23.85
CA LEU A 81 9.57 -7.38 -22.57
C LEU A 81 9.69 -8.83 -22.06
N GLY A 82 10.29 -9.68 -22.88
CA GLY A 82 10.46 -11.11 -22.61
C GLY A 82 9.24 -11.95 -22.97
N ALA A 83 9.28 -13.23 -22.62
CA ALA A 83 8.22 -14.16 -22.96
C ALA A 83 6.88 -13.73 -22.34
N ARG A 84 5.79 -13.89 -23.09
CA ARG A 84 4.45 -13.65 -22.56
C ARG A 84 4.14 -14.63 -21.42
N PRO A 85 3.47 -14.20 -20.34
CA PRO A 85 3.07 -15.11 -19.27
C PRO A 85 2.18 -16.23 -19.83
N ILE A 86 2.36 -17.44 -19.33
CA ILE A 86 1.38 -18.51 -19.55
C ILE A 86 0.15 -18.15 -18.71
N THR A 87 -1.00 -17.96 -19.35
CA THR A 87 -2.24 -17.47 -18.71
C THR A 87 -2.67 -18.33 -17.54
N ALA A 88 -2.57 -19.65 -17.70
CA ALA A 88 -2.76 -20.63 -16.65
C ALA A 88 -1.81 -21.81 -16.85
N ALA A 89 -1.04 -22.15 -15.83
CA ALA A 89 -0.19 -23.34 -15.83
C ALA A 89 -0.53 -24.23 -14.64
N THR A 90 -0.75 -25.53 -14.92
CA THR A 90 -0.89 -26.53 -13.87
C THR A 90 0.47 -26.80 -13.25
N ALA A 91 0.58 -26.72 -11.92
CA ALA A 91 1.81 -27.09 -11.25
C ALA A 91 2.01 -28.62 -11.33
N PRO A 92 3.24 -29.11 -11.54
CA PRO A 92 3.53 -30.54 -11.44
C PRO A 92 3.09 -31.11 -10.09
N GLU A 93 2.71 -32.38 -10.08
CA GLU A 93 2.33 -33.06 -8.84
C GLU A 93 3.49 -33.04 -7.83
N GLY A 94 3.19 -32.68 -6.58
CA GLY A 94 4.22 -32.53 -5.52
C GLY A 94 5.15 -31.32 -5.67
N ALA A 95 4.91 -30.42 -6.63
CA ALA A 95 5.73 -29.22 -6.80
C ALA A 95 5.74 -28.38 -5.51
N LYS A 96 6.94 -27.94 -5.12
CA LYS A 96 7.14 -27.05 -3.98
C LYS A 96 7.50 -25.65 -4.46
N THR A 97 7.11 -24.64 -3.68
CA THR A 97 7.61 -23.28 -3.83
C THR A 97 9.09 -23.24 -3.44
N PRO A 98 9.84 -22.19 -3.82
CA PRO A 98 11.23 -22.03 -3.42
C PRO A 98 11.48 -21.98 -1.91
N ILE A 99 10.42 -21.79 -1.12
CA ILE A 99 10.45 -21.80 0.35
C ILE A 99 9.90 -23.10 0.94
N GLY A 100 9.66 -24.13 0.11
CA GLY A 100 9.31 -25.48 0.55
C GLY A 100 7.81 -25.78 0.72
N ASN A 101 6.93 -24.78 0.54
CA ASN A 101 5.47 -24.99 0.64
C ASN A 101 4.93 -25.71 -0.60
N ALA A 102 3.80 -26.41 -0.49
CA ALA A 102 3.11 -26.97 -1.66
C ALA A 102 2.74 -25.85 -2.65
N ALA A 103 3.08 -26.02 -3.92
CA ALA A 103 2.67 -25.10 -4.97
C ALA A 103 1.16 -25.20 -5.20
N ARG A 104 0.51 -24.07 -5.54
CA ARG A 104 -0.88 -24.07 -5.99
C ARG A 104 -1.02 -24.92 -7.26
N ALA A 105 -2.11 -25.68 -7.35
CA ALA A 105 -2.42 -26.55 -8.48
C ALA A 105 -2.51 -25.78 -9.82
N ALA A 106 -3.01 -24.54 -9.79
CA ALA A 106 -3.02 -23.63 -10.94
C ALA A 106 -2.35 -22.30 -10.58
N ARG A 107 -1.60 -21.74 -11.53
CA ARG A 107 -1.00 -20.40 -11.42
C ARG A 107 -1.53 -19.50 -12.53
N GLU A 108 -2.09 -18.37 -12.14
CA GLU A 108 -2.46 -17.29 -13.05
C GLU A 108 -1.27 -16.38 -13.34
N ALA A 109 -1.28 -15.76 -14.53
CA ALA A 109 -0.35 -14.72 -14.89
C ALA A 109 -0.44 -13.52 -13.92
N VAL A 110 0.72 -13.03 -13.47
CA VAL A 110 0.80 -11.83 -12.61
C VAL A 110 1.40 -10.70 -13.43
N ALA A 111 0.61 -9.65 -13.65
CA ALA A 111 1.00 -8.45 -14.38
C ALA A 111 1.97 -7.56 -13.57
N GLY A 112 1.72 -7.42 -12.27
CA GLY A 112 2.52 -6.60 -11.37
C GLY A 112 2.11 -6.78 -9.92
N PHE A 113 2.88 -6.11 -9.05
CA PHE A 113 2.69 -6.10 -7.60
C PHE A 113 2.43 -4.68 -7.15
N ASP A 114 1.31 -4.46 -6.47
CA ASP A 114 0.98 -3.16 -5.87
C ASP A 114 1.51 -3.11 -4.45
N LEU A 115 2.47 -2.22 -4.21
CA LEU A 115 2.94 -1.84 -2.89
C LEU A 115 2.20 -0.57 -2.48
N THR A 116 1.22 -0.71 -1.60
CA THR A 116 0.45 0.44 -1.10
C THR A 116 1.11 0.96 0.17
N PHE A 117 1.71 2.15 0.08
CA PHE A 117 2.31 2.88 1.19
C PHE A 117 1.24 3.72 1.88
N SER A 118 0.89 3.37 3.11
CA SER A 118 -0.06 4.08 3.96
C SER A 118 0.65 4.52 5.23
N PRO A 119 0.85 5.83 5.48
CA PRO A 119 1.39 6.30 6.74
C PRO A 119 0.45 5.90 7.90
N PRO A 120 0.96 5.87 9.14
CA PRO A 120 0.13 5.70 10.33
C PRO A 120 -1.05 6.67 10.36
N LYS A 121 -2.17 6.25 10.95
CA LYS A 121 -3.44 6.97 10.83
C LYS A 121 -3.33 8.39 11.39
N SER A 122 -2.58 8.60 12.47
CA SER A 122 -2.31 9.94 13.03
C SER A 122 -1.75 10.92 12.01
N VAL A 123 -0.90 10.47 11.09
CA VAL A 123 -0.34 11.31 10.01
C VAL A 123 -1.42 11.73 9.03
N SER A 124 -2.29 10.80 8.62
CA SER A 124 -3.42 11.10 7.73
C SER A 124 -4.44 12.03 8.39
N VAL A 125 -4.70 11.84 9.69
CA VAL A 125 -5.58 12.69 10.49
C VAL A 125 -5.01 14.10 10.61
N LEU A 126 -3.73 14.24 10.97
CA LEU A 126 -3.09 15.55 11.04
C LEU A 126 -3.07 16.24 9.68
N TRP A 127 -2.72 15.50 8.61
CA TRP A 127 -2.74 16.02 7.24
C TRP A 127 -4.13 16.53 6.83
N ALA A 128 -5.20 15.83 7.16
CA ALA A 128 -6.56 16.21 6.82
C ALA A 128 -7.09 17.44 7.59
N LEU A 129 -6.60 17.64 8.82
CA LEU A 129 -7.09 18.70 9.70
C LEU A 129 -6.21 19.95 9.70
N ALA A 130 -4.98 19.83 9.22
CA ALA A 130 -3.97 20.87 9.15
C ALA A 130 -4.34 22.05 8.24
N ASN A 131 -3.72 23.20 8.50
CA ASN A 131 -3.68 24.30 7.54
C ASN A 131 -2.86 23.92 6.28
N PRO A 132 -2.99 24.67 5.17
CA PRO A 132 -2.39 24.30 3.88
C PRO A 132 -0.88 24.07 3.93
N LYS A 133 -0.14 24.85 4.73
CA LYS A 133 1.32 24.72 4.85
C LYS A 133 1.71 23.39 5.49
N LEU A 134 1.15 23.09 6.67
CA LEU A 134 1.45 21.85 7.39
C LEU A 134 0.96 20.63 6.60
N GLN A 135 -0.20 20.75 5.93
CA GLN A 135 -0.69 19.72 5.03
C GLN A 135 0.29 19.43 3.89
N ALA A 136 0.82 20.47 3.23
CA ALA A 136 1.83 20.33 2.18
C ALA A 136 3.11 19.66 2.70
N ASP A 137 3.58 20.06 3.89
CA ASP A 137 4.77 19.47 4.50
C ASP A 137 4.61 17.98 4.78
N LEU A 138 3.46 17.55 5.30
CA LEU A 138 3.16 16.14 5.57
C LEU A 138 3.03 15.33 4.28
N TYR A 139 2.41 15.91 3.25
CA TYR A 139 2.29 15.26 1.93
C TYR A 139 3.67 15.08 1.27
N GLU A 140 4.52 16.11 1.31
CA GLU A 140 5.88 16.02 0.77
C GLU A 140 6.77 15.08 1.60
N ALA A 141 6.61 15.03 2.92
CA ALA A 141 7.28 14.03 3.77
C ALA A 141 6.90 12.59 3.34
N HIS A 142 5.61 12.34 3.10
CA HIS A 142 5.12 11.05 2.62
C HIS A 142 5.71 10.69 1.26
N LYS A 143 5.66 11.61 0.28
CA LYS A 143 6.21 11.37 -1.07
C LYS A 143 7.70 11.05 -1.03
N GLN A 144 8.48 11.82 -0.28
CA GLN A 144 9.92 11.57 -0.11
C GLN A 144 10.19 10.22 0.55
N ALA A 145 9.42 9.87 1.58
CA ALA A 145 9.54 8.56 2.22
C ALA A 145 9.25 7.39 1.27
N VAL A 146 8.25 7.53 0.39
CA VAL A 146 7.96 6.54 -0.66
C VAL A 146 9.12 6.43 -1.65
N GLU A 147 9.64 7.56 -2.12
CA GLU A 147 10.75 7.59 -3.11
C GLU A 147 12.05 7.00 -2.54
N GLU A 148 12.44 7.39 -1.33
CA GLU A 148 13.63 6.83 -0.65
C GLU A 148 13.46 5.35 -0.29
N CYS A 149 12.24 4.92 0.06
CA CYS A 149 11.96 3.51 0.30
C CYS A 149 12.02 2.70 -1.00
N MET A 150 11.53 3.24 -2.11
CA MET A 150 11.67 2.63 -3.44
C MET A 150 13.12 2.50 -3.88
N ASP A 151 13.92 3.53 -3.63
CA ASP A 151 15.35 3.48 -3.90
C ASP A 151 16.07 2.43 -3.04
N TRP A 152 15.68 2.28 -1.78
CA TRP A 152 16.16 1.19 -0.92
C TRP A 152 15.71 -0.20 -1.43
N LEU A 153 14.44 -0.35 -1.82
CA LEU A 153 13.88 -1.56 -2.42
C LEU A 153 14.69 -1.98 -3.65
N GLU A 154 14.98 -1.05 -4.54
CA GLU A 154 15.74 -1.31 -5.77
C GLU A 154 17.19 -1.78 -5.51
N ARG A 155 17.84 -1.32 -4.42
CA ARG A 155 19.20 -1.79 -4.08
C ARG A 155 19.23 -3.13 -3.36
N ASN A 156 18.20 -3.45 -2.59
CA ASN A 156 18.27 -4.52 -1.59
C ASN A 156 17.31 -5.69 -1.85
N VAL A 157 16.23 -5.48 -2.61
CA VAL A 157 15.11 -6.42 -2.70
C VAL A 157 14.74 -6.75 -4.14
N ILE A 158 14.78 -5.76 -5.05
CA ILE A 158 14.41 -5.95 -6.46
C ILE A 158 15.50 -6.74 -7.17
N GLN A 159 15.17 -7.97 -7.52
CA GLN A 159 16.07 -8.90 -8.21
C GLN A 159 15.26 -9.93 -9.03
N ALA A 160 15.95 -10.69 -9.87
CA ALA A 160 15.37 -11.80 -10.60
C ALA A 160 16.03 -13.13 -10.24
N ARG A 161 15.49 -14.22 -10.77
CA ARG A 161 16.04 -15.58 -10.63
C ARG A 161 16.53 -16.13 -11.95
N ALA A 162 17.58 -16.94 -11.92
CA ALA A 162 18.17 -17.61 -13.08
C ALA A 162 18.60 -19.05 -12.76
N GLY A 163 18.93 -19.81 -13.81
CA GLY A 163 19.28 -21.23 -13.73
C GLY A 163 18.06 -22.16 -13.70
N HIS A 164 18.31 -23.47 -13.86
CA HIS A 164 17.25 -24.48 -13.77
C HIS A 164 16.61 -24.43 -12.37
N GLY A 165 15.28 -24.32 -12.31
CA GLY A 165 14.55 -24.10 -11.05
C GLY A 165 14.74 -22.71 -10.41
N GLY A 166 15.43 -21.78 -11.09
CA GLY A 166 15.66 -20.41 -10.60
C GLY A 166 16.55 -20.37 -9.36
N VAL A 167 17.55 -21.23 -9.25
CA VAL A 167 18.38 -21.39 -8.04
C VAL A 167 19.32 -20.22 -7.75
N ALA A 168 19.60 -19.36 -8.73
CA ALA A 168 20.49 -18.22 -8.58
C ALA A 168 19.70 -16.90 -8.56
N TRP A 169 20.03 -16.02 -7.63
CA TRP A 169 19.58 -14.62 -7.66
C TRP A 169 20.51 -13.80 -8.56
N VAL A 170 19.94 -12.93 -9.39
CA VAL A 170 20.68 -12.14 -10.37
C VAL A 170 20.26 -10.67 -10.31
N ALA A 171 21.25 -9.81 -10.49
CA ALA A 171 21.07 -8.36 -10.52
C ALA A 171 20.25 -7.91 -11.75
N VAL A 172 19.46 -6.86 -11.54
CA VAL A 172 18.60 -6.24 -12.56
C VAL A 172 18.85 -4.74 -12.62
N GLU A 173 18.49 -4.12 -13.75
CA GLU A 173 18.70 -2.68 -14.00
C GLU A 173 17.84 -1.79 -13.08
N GLY A 174 16.74 -2.34 -12.55
CA GLY A 174 15.86 -1.69 -11.59
C GLY A 174 14.41 -2.15 -11.73
N ALA A 175 13.52 -1.52 -10.98
CA ALA A 175 12.08 -1.66 -11.11
C ALA A 175 11.53 -0.70 -12.17
N ILE A 176 10.44 -1.12 -12.81
CA ILE A 176 9.54 -0.25 -13.57
C ILE A 176 8.30 -0.13 -12.71
N ALA A 177 8.04 1.06 -12.17
CA ALA A 177 6.92 1.27 -11.27
C ALA A 177 6.10 2.50 -11.63
N SER A 178 4.81 2.46 -11.34
CA SER A 178 3.90 3.60 -11.43
C SER A 178 3.33 3.91 -10.05
N MET A 179 3.30 5.18 -9.67
CA MET A 179 2.86 5.66 -8.37
C MET A 179 1.60 6.51 -8.49
N PHE A 180 0.59 6.20 -7.71
CA PHE A 180 -0.70 6.93 -7.65
C PHE A 180 -0.99 7.33 -6.21
N ASP A 181 -1.09 8.63 -5.95
CA ASP A 181 -1.35 9.16 -4.62
C ASP A 181 -2.85 9.36 -4.41
N HIS A 182 -3.37 8.87 -3.30
CA HIS A 182 -4.77 8.98 -2.90
C HIS A 182 -4.86 9.56 -1.48
N TRP A 183 -6.01 10.14 -1.13
CA TRP A 183 -6.20 10.85 0.13
C TRP A 183 -7.34 10.36 1.02
N ASP A 184 -8.24 9.52 0.51
CA ASP A 184 -9.39 9.04 1.23
C ASP A 184 -9.54 7.51 1.17
N SER A 185 -10.11 6.96 2.24
CA SER A 185 -10.48 5.56 2.32
C SER A 185 -11.76 5.30 1.53
N ARG A 186 -12.12 4.02 1.35
CA ARG A 186 -13.44 3.65 0.79
C ARG A 186 -14.62 4.10 1.65
N ALA A 187 -14.40 4.30 2.94
CA ALA A 187 -15.40 4.82 3.88
C ALA A 187 -15.41 6.36 3.93
N GLY A 188 -14.61 7.04 3.10
CA GLY A 188 -14.51 8.50 3.07
C GLY A 188 -13.66 9.08 4.21
N ASP A 189 -12.95 8.26 4.98
CA ASP A 189 -12.04 8.75 6.02
C ASP A 189 -10.73 9.30 5.44
N PRO A 190 -10.05 10.24 6.12
CA PRO A 190 -8.67 10.62 5.83
C PRO A 190 -7.75 9.40 5.75
N GLN A 191 -7.17 9.18 4.57
CA GLN A 191 -6.23 8.10 4.33
C GLN A 191 -5.27 8.53 3.21
N LEU A 192 -4.21 9.24 3.57
CA LEU A 192 -3.12 9.46 2.62
C LEU A 192 -2.50 8.11 2.26
N HIS A 193 -2.32 7.80 0.99
CA HIS A 193 -1.59 6.60 0.58
C HIS A 193 -1.10 6.68 -0.86
N THR A 194 0.01 6.01 -1.16
CA THR A 194 0.51 5.87 -2.52
C THR A 194 0.48 4.40 -2.94
N HIS A 195 -0.25 4.11 -4.03
CA HIS A 195 -0.15 2.84 -4.73
C HIS A 195 1.09 2.85 -5.62
N THR A 196 2.10 2.07 -5.27
CA THR A 196 3.30 1.87 -6.08
C THR A 196 3.23 0.51 -6.76
N VAL A 197 2.73 0.52 -7.99
CA VAL A 197 2.61 -0.70 -8.78
C VAL A 197 3.93 -0.97 -9.47
N ILE A 198 4.56 -2.11 -9.17
CA ILE A 198 5.80 -2.60 -9.77
C ILE A 198 5.45 -3.62 -10.85
N ALA A 199 5.94 -3.40 -12.06
CA ALA A 199 5.76 -4.35 -13.17
C ALA A 199 6.44 -5.68 -12.86
N ASN A 200 5.79 -6.79 -13.21
CA ASN A 200 6.42 -8.11 -13.12
C ASN A 200 7.37 -8.38 -14.31
N ARG A 201 8.15 -7.35 -14.68
CA ARG A 201 9.18 -7.36 -15.72
C ARG A 201 10.36 -6.53 -15.27
N VAL A 202 11.53 -7.14 -15.34
CA VAL A 202 12.82 -6.53 -15.01
C VAL A 202 13.85 -6.99 -16.04
N ARG A 203 14.84 -6.13 -16.30
CA ARG A 203 15.91 -6.43 -17.26
C ARG A 203 17.18 -6.80 -16.52
N ARG A 204 17.77 -7.94 -16.85
CA ARG A 204 19.01 -8.41 -16.19
C ARG A 204 20.21 -7.60 -16.65
N VAL A 205 21.04 -7.18 -15.70
CA VAL A 205 22.28 -6.44 -15.97
C VAL A 205 23.27 -7.28 -16.80
N SER A 206 23.30 -8.59 -16.56
CA SER A 206 24.32 -9.47 -17.15
C SER A 206 24.19 -9.69 -18.66
N ASP A 207 22.96 -9.71 -19.18
CA ASP A 207 22.68 -10.09 -20.58
C ASP A 207 21.58 -9.27 -21.25
N GLY A 208 21.05 -8.25 -20.56
CA GLY A 208 19.99 -7.39 -21.07
C GLY A 208 18.67 -8.11 -21.35
N LYS A 209 18.50 -9.36 -20.90
CA LYS A 209 17.27 -10.12 -21.13
C LYS A 209 16.19 -9.72 -20.14
N TRP A 210 14.98 -9.60 -20.66
CA TRP A 210 13.77 -9.42 -19.89
C TRP A 210 13.34 -10.71 -19.20
N VAL A 211 13.11 -10.62 -17.89
CA VAL A 211 12.67 -11.73 -17.04
C VAL A 211 11.63 -11.23 -16.03
N THR A 212 11.03 -12.17 -15.29
CA THR A 212 10.10 -11.85 -14.20
C THR A 212 10.84 -11.48 -12.92
N LEU A 213 10.22 -10.63 -12.11
CA LEU A 213 10.70 -10.26 -10.78
C LEU A 213 10.66 -11.47 -9.83
N ASP A 214 11.62 -11.58 -8.92
CA ASP A 214 11.57 -12.54 -7.82
C ASP A 214 10.58 -12.08 -6.72
N SER A 215 9.31 -12.35 -6.98
CA SER A 215 8.22 -12.01 -6.04
C SER A 215 8.36 -12.66 -4.66
N TYR A 216 9.06 -13.80 -4.52
CA TYR A 216 9.26 -14.43 -3.21
C TYR A 216 10.14 -13.57 -2.32
N THR A 217 11.25 -13.05 -2.86
CA THR A 217 12.11 -12.10 -2.13
C THR A 217 11.34 -10.84 -1.78
N LEU A 218 10.56 -10.29 -2.71
CA LEU A 218 9.74 -9.11 -2.47
C LEU A 218 8.76 -9.33 -1.31
N HIS A 219 7.93 -10.38 -1.37
CA HIS A 219 6.96 -10.69 -0.31
C HIS A 219 7.63 -10.94 1.05
N ARG A 220 8.80 -11.60 1.07
CA ARG A 220 9.53 -11.90 2.32
C ARG A 220 10.04 -10.63 3.01
N ASN A 221 10.33 -9.58 2.26
CA ASN A 221 10.89 -8.34 2.79
C ASN A 221 9.84 -7.28 3.14
N MET A 222 8.54 -7.55 3.00
CA MET A 222 7.50 -6.51 3.19
C MET A 222 7.48 -5.88 4.58
N VAL A 223 7.79 -6.65 5.63
CA VAL A 223 7.94 -6.07 6.99
C VAL A 223 9.10 -5.08 7.00
N ALA A 224 10.27 -5.45 6.47
CA ALA A 224 11.43 -4.55 6.39
C ALA A 224 11.14 -3.30 5.56
N VAL A 225 10.41 -3.43 4.46
CA VAL A 225 9.94 -2.30 3.63
C VAL A 225 9.03 -1.38 4.46
N SER A 226 8.08 -1.96 5.19
CA SER A 226 7.17 -1.22 6.07
C SER A 226 7.91 -0.43 7.14
N GLU A 227 8.87 -1.05 7.82
CA GLU A 227 9.66 -0.39 8.87
C GLU A 227 10.62 0.65 8.31
N LYS A 228 11.20 0.40 7.13
CA LYS A 228 12.05 1.38 6.44
C LYS A 228 11.25 2.61 6.05
N TYR A 229 10.05 2.42 5.49
CA TYR A 229 9.12 3.50 5.17
C TYR A 229 8.73 4.30 6.42
N ASN A 230 8.33 3.63 7.51
CA ASN A 230 7.98 4.31 8.77
C ASN A 230 9.14 5.16 9.31
N SER A 231 10.35 4.58 9.33
CA SER A 231 11.54 5.27 9.83
C SER A 231 11.83 6.54 9.03
N ILE A 232 11.82 6.45 7.70
CA ILE A 232 12.06 7.61 6.83
C ILE A 232 10.92 8.62 6.98
N LEU A 233 9.67 8.17 6.99
CA LEU A 233 8.50 9.05 7.09
C LEU A 233 8.58 9.91 8.34
N PHE A 234 8.81 9.33 9.52
CA PHE A 234 8.85 10.10 10.75
C PHE A 234 10.05 11.04 10.82
N ASP A 235 11.20 10.64 10.27
CA ASP A 235 12.38 11.50 10.12
C ASP A 235 12.04 12.74 9.25
N ARG A 236 11.43 12.52 8.08
CA ARG A 236 11.03 13.60 7.16
C ARG A 236 9.93 14.49 7.73
N ILE A 237 8.99 13.93 8.50
CA ILE A 237 7.96 14.71 9.20
C ILE A 237 8.62 15.59 10.26
N TYR A 238 9.52 15.04 11.06
CA TYR A 238 10.24 15.78 12.10
C TYR A 238 11.04 16.93 11.50
N ASP A 239 11.84 16.68 10.46
CA ASP A 239 12.66 17.70 9.78
C ASP A 239 11.83 18.89 9.27
N ARG A 240 10.61 18.63 8.80
CA ARG A 240 9.74 19.65 8.17
C ARG A 240 8.85 20.39 9.16
N THR A 241 8.44 19.71 10.23
CA THR A 241 7.33 20.17 11.09
C THR A 241 7.67 20.22 12.57
N GLY A 242 8.73 19.53 12.99
CA GLY A 242 9.06 19.28 14.40
C GLY A 242 8.14 18.28 15.10
N ALA A 243 7.14 17.71 14.41
CA ALA A 243 6.26 16.71 15.00
C ALA A 243 7.04 15.42 15.30
N VAL A 244 6.80 14.85 16.48
CA VAL A 244 7.54 13.71 17.00
C VAL A 244 6.66 12.47 16.97
N ALA A 245 7.26 11.32 16.65
CA ALA A 245 6.59 10.03 16.74
C ALA A 245 6.70 9.47 18.17
N GLU A 246 5.66 8.78 18.61
CA GLU A 246 5.68 7.97 19.84
C GLU A 246 5.18 6.56 19.56
N ILE A 247 5.72 5.61 20.31
CA ILE A 247 5.27 4.23 20.26
C ILE A 247 4.10 4.07 21.24
N ARG A 248 2.97 3.62 20.72
CA ARG A 248 1.74 3.35 21.48
C ARG A 248 1.40 1.87 21.43
N ASP A 249 0.74 1.40 22.47
CA ASP A 249 0.06 0.10 22.46
C ASP A 249 -1.06 0.10 21.40
N GLY A 250 -1.41 -1.06 20.85
CA GLY A 250 -2.56 -1.24 19.95
C GLY A 250 -3.87 -0.60 20.49
N ILE A 251 -4.74 -0.12 19.61
CA ILE A 251 -6.05 0.42 20.01
C ILE A 251 -6.95 -0.78 20.27
N ALA A 252 -7.51 -0.87 21.47
CA ALA A 252 -8.56 -1.83 21.79
C ALA A 252 -9.72 -1.67 20.79
N GLY A 253 -10.08 -2.74 20.06
CA GLY A 253 -11.06 -2.70 18.97
C GLY A 253 -10.53 -2.33 17.58
N LEU A 254 -9.21 -2.10 17.41
CA LEU A 254 -8.52 -2.09 16.10
C LEU A 254 -7.41 -3.16 16.00
N ALA A 255 -7.08 -3.80 17.13
CA ALA A 255 -6.02 -4.78 17.29
C ALA A 255 -6.54 -6.23 17.47
N GLY A 256 -7.84 -6.49 17.32
CA GLY A 256 -8.44 -7.82 17.43
C GLY A 256 -8.33 -8.43 18.84
N THR A 257 -8.44 -7.60 19.89
CA THR A 257 -8.40 -8.05 21.28
C THR A 257 -9.81 -8.04 21.89
N ASP A 258 -10.25 -9.22 22.34
CA ASP A 258 -11.56 -9.43 22.97
C ASP A 258 -11.62 -8.80 24.38
N ALA A 259 -12.84 -8.47 24.84
CA ALA A 259 -13.11 -7.94 26.18
C ALA A 259 -12.67 -8.88 27.33
N GLU A 260 -12.51 -10.18 27.09
CA GLU A 260 -11.95 -11.13 28.05
C GLU A 260 -10.41 -11.06 28.16
N ASP A 261 -9.72 -10.67 27.08
CA ASP A 261 -8.27 -10.43 27.13
C ASP A 261 -7.96 -9.14 27.92
N LEU A 262 -8.85 -8.14 27.87
CA LEU A 262 -8.79 -6.92 28.71
C LEU A 262 -8.84 -7.22 30.22
N LEU A 263 -9.65 -8.20 30.65
CA LEU A 263 -9.73 -8.60 32.07
C LEU A 263 -8.51 -9.39 32.54
N LYS A 264 -7.83 -10.14 31.65
CA LYS A 264 -6.55 -10.79 31.95
C LYS A 264 -5.37 -9.82 31.96
N GLN A 265 -5.41 -8.75 31.16
CA GLN A 265 -4.38 -7.72 31.08
C GLN A 265 -4.28 -6.79 32.31
N LEU A 266 -5.25 -6.84 33.22
CA LEU A 266 -5.19 -6.13 34.52
C LEU A 266 -4.27 -6.82 35.54
N GLY A 267 -3.77 -8.03 35.24
CA GLY A 267 -2.65 -8.68 35.93
C GLY A 267 -1.36 -8.48 35.15
N GLU A 268 -0.30 -8.07 35.84
CA GLU A 268 0.99 -7.58 35.31
C GLU A 268 1.59 -8.31 34.08
N ALA A 269 1.87 -7.50 33.04
CA ALA A 269 2.98 -7.53 32.06
C ALA A 269 3.42 -8.83 31.35
N ASP A 270 2.96 -8.99 30.09
CA ASP A 270 3.80 -9.41 28.95
C ASP A 270 3.16 -8.88 27.65
N LYS A 271 3.37 -7.58 27.36
CA LYS A 271 2.78 -6.95 26.16
C LYS A 271 3.59 -7.37 24.94
N ASP A 272 2.92 -7.97 23.95
CA ASP A 272 3.56 -8.39 22.70
C ASP A 272 4.14 -7.17 21.96
N PRO A 273 5.46 -7.08 21.73
CA PRO A 273 6.06 -5.98 20.99
C PRO A 273 5.50 -5.82 19.57
N ARG A 274 4.83 -6.86 19.04
CA ARG A 274 4.18 -6.85 17.72
C ARG A 274 2.89 -6.01 17.69
N ASP A 275 2.32 -5.68 18.83
CA ASP A 275 1.11 -4.85 18.93
C ASP A 275 1.42 -3.35 19.08
N ALA A 276 2.71 -3.01 19.20
CA ALA A 276 3.16 -1.64 19.23
C ALA A 276 2.97 -0.97 17.85
N ARG A 277 2.47 0.26 17.86
CA ARG A 277 2.38 1.11 16.66
C ARG A 277 3.05 2.45 16.89
N ALA A 278 3.65 2.99 15.84
CA ALA A 278 4.16 4.35 15.85
C ALA A 278 3.07 5.32 15.38
N GLU A 279 2.79 6.36 16.16
CA GLU A 279 1.84 7.44 15.83
C GLU A 279 2.46 8.80 16.16
N LEU A 280 1.95 9.89 15.58
CA LEU A 280 2.37 11.24 15.93
C LEU A 280 1.89 11.60 17.34
N ALA A 281 2.82 12.08 18.17
CA ALA A 281 2.52 12.61 19.49
C ALA A 281 1.52 13.78 19.39
N GLY A 282 0.60 13.84 20.35
CA GLY A 282 -0.44 14.88 20.40
C GLY A 282 -1.69 14.61 19.56
N ILE A 283 -1.71 13.58 18.71
CA ILE A 283 -2.96 13.13 18.05
C ILE A 283 -3.66 12.09 18.92
N PRO A 284 -4.85 12.36 19.48
CA PRO A 284 -5.50 11.42 20.41
C PRO A 284 -5.99 10.14 19.73
N ASP A 285 -5.97 9.02 20.46
CA ASP A 285 -6.45 7.72 19.95
C ASP A 285 -7.93 7.74 19.58
N GLY A 286 -8.77 8.50 20.30
CA GLY A 286 -10.19 8.63 19.94
C GLY A 286 -10.39 9.27 18.57
N LEU A 287 -9.52 10.20 18.16
CA LEU A 287 -9.55 10.81 16.83
C LEU A 287 -9.04 9.86 15.74
N ILE A 288 -8.05 9.02 16.07
CA ILE A 288 -7.58 7.93 15.21
C ILE A 288 -8.72 6.92 14.95
N THR A 289 -9.44 6.53 16.01
CA THR A 289 -10.59 5.61 15.94
C THR A 289 -11.73 6.19 15.12
N GLU A 290 -12.09 7.46 15.34
CA GLU A 290 -13.11 8.19 14.55
C GLU A 290 -12.85 8.06 13.04
N PHE A 291 -11.61 8.26 12.60
CA PHE A 291 -11.21 8.20 11.20
C PHE A 291 -10.71 6.83 10.74
N SER A 292 -11.07 5.76 11.45
CA SER A 292 -10.72 4.38 11.12
C SER A 292 -11.94 3.50 10.86
N SER A 293 -13.03 4.06 10.34
CA SER A 293 -14.33 3.39 10.21
C SER A 293 -14.24 2.07 9.43
N ARG A 294 -13.44 2.03 8.35
CA ARG A 294 -13.21 0.78 7.59
C ARG A 294 -12.52 -0.31 8.41
N SER A 295 -11.54 0.07 9.22
CA SER A 295 -10.80 -0.90 10.05
C SER A 295 -11.71 -1.49 11.12
N LEU A 296 -12.56 -0.65 11.73
CA LEU A 296 -13.58 -1.08 12.70
C LEU A 296 -14.61 -2.03 12.07
N GLU A 297 -15.06 -1.76 10.85
CA GLU A 297 -15.98 -2.67 10.14
C GLU A 297 -15.34 -4.03 9.86
N VAL A 298 -14.08 -4.05 9.41
CA VAL A 298 -13.33 -5.29 9.18
C VAL A 298 -13.14 -6.06 10.48
N GLU A 299 -12.86 -5.37 11.58
CA GLU A 299 -12.72 -5.98 12.91
C GLU A 299 -14.03 -6.63 13.36
N ALA A 300 -15.14 -5.89 13.36
CA ALA A 300 -16.44 -6.40 13.77
C ALA A 300 -16.87 -7.64 12.97
N LEU A 301 -16.61 -7.64 11.65
CA LEU A 301 -16.86 -8.81 10.80
C LEU A 301 -15.91 -9.98 11.12
N THR A 302 -14.64 -9.69 11.45
CA THR A 302 -13.69 -10.73 11.87
C THR A 302 -14.11 -11.37 13.19
N ASP A 303 -14.53 -10.56 14.16
CA ASP A 303 -14.99 -11.02 15.46
C ASP A 303 -16.25 -11.89 15.34
N THR A 304 -17.16 -11.51 14.43
CA THR A 304 -18.32 -12.33 14.08
C THR A 304 -17.89 -13.71 13.57
N LEU A 305 -16.94 -13.78 12.62
CA LEU A 305 -16.43 -15.04 12.08
C LEU A 305 -15.69 -15.88 13.14
N VAL A 306 -15.01 -15.24 14.09
CA VAL A 306 -14.34 -15.91 15.20
C VAL A 306 -15.37 -16.47 16.19
N ALA A 307 -16.42 -15.71 16.51
CA ALA A 307 -17.50 -16.13 17.39
C ALA A 307 -18.25 -17.35 16.81
N GLU A 308 -18.59 -17.31 15.52
CA GLU A 308 -19.20 -18.45 14.80
C GLU A 308 -18.32 -19.71 14.86
N TRP A 309 -17.00 -19.55 14.72
CA TRP A 309 -16.07 -20.67 14.86
C TRP A 309 -16.06 -21.24 16.27
N VAL A 310 -16.04 -20.37 17.29
CA VAL A 310 -16.05 -20.81 18.70
C VAL A 310 -17.35 -21.53 19.02
N GLU A 311 -18.49 -21.05 18.54
CA GLU A 311 -19.78 -21.72 18.69
C GLU A 311 -19.78 -23.10 18.02
N GLN A 312 -19.26 -23.21 16.80
CA GLN A 312 -19.25 -24.45 16.04
C GLN A 312 -18.27 -25.50 16.58
N TYR A 313 -17.08 -25.09 17.02
CA TYR A 313 -15.98 -25.99 17.36
C TYR A 313 -15.62 -26.01 18.86
N GLY A 314 -16.27 -25.18 19.68
CA GLY A 314 -16.04 -25.08 21.12
C GLY A 314 -14.67 -24.57 21.53
N LYS A 315 -13.89 -24.00 20.59
CA LYS A 315 -12.51 -23.52 20.83
C LYS A 315 -12.14 -22.39 19.88
N ARG A 316 -11.25 -21.50 20.33
CA ARG A 316 -10.76 -20.37 19.52
C ARG A 316 -10.01 -20.87 18.26
N PRO A 317 -10.20 -20.21 17.09
CA PRO A 317 -9.43 -20.52 15.90
C PRO A 317 -7.94 -20.23 16.11
N PRO A 318 -7.02 -21.02 15.52
CA PRO A 318 -5.59 -20.69 15.51
C PRO A 318 -5.34 -19.33 14.83
N GLN A 319 -4.28 -18.61 15.21
CA GLN A 319 -3.94 -17.29 14.66
C GLN A 319 -3.87 -17.24 13.12
N ALA A 320 -3.33 -18.30 12.50
CA ALA A 320 -3.29 -18.40 11.03
C ALA A 320 -4.69 -18.47 10.39
N MET A 321 -5.69 -18.98 11.11
CA MET A 321 -7.08 -19.00 10.67
C MET A 321 -7.77 -17.66 10.90
N VAL A 322 -7.51 -17.00 12.04
CA VAL A 322 -7.97 -15.63 12.31
C VAL A 322 -7.51 -14.68 11.20
N LEU A 323 -6.25 -14.80 10.76
CA LEU A 323 -5.74 -14.00 9.64
C LEU A 323 -6.51 -14.25 8.32
N LYS A 324 -6.93 -15.49 8.06
CA LYS A 324 -7.77 -15.82 6.88
C LYS A 324 -9.18 -15.26 7.02
N MET A 325 -9.78 -15.35 8.21
CA MET A 325 -11.08 -14.75 8.52
C MET A 325 -11.02 -13.23 8.34
N ARG A 326 -9.95 -12.56 8.80
CA ARG A 326 -9.74 -11.14 8.57
C ARG A 326 -9.59 -10.78 7.09
N GLN A 327 -8.89 -11.60 6.30
CA GLN A 327 -8.82 -11.43 4.85
C GLN A 327 -10.20 -11.56 4.20
N GLN A 328 -11.00 -12.53 4.63
CA GLN A 328 -12.38 -12.72 4.19
C GLN A 328 -13.26 -11.53 4.56
N ALA A 329 -13.22 -11.07 5.82
CA ALA A 329 -13.91 -9.87 6.29
C ALA A 329 -13.51 -8.62 5.49
N THR A 330 -12.22 -8.45 5.19
CA THR A 330 -11.72 -7.34 4.35
C THR A 330 -12.31 -7.36 2.93
N LEU A 331 -12.53 -8.54 2.37
CA LEU A 331 -13.15 -8.69 1.05
C LEU A 331 -14.67 -8.47 1.11
N PHE A 332 -15.34 -8.89 2.18
CA PHE A 332 -16.78 -8.68 2.35
C PHE A 332 -17.14 -7.22 2.64
N SER A 333 -16.37 -6.51 3.47
CA SER A 333 -16.53 -5.06 3.71
C SER A 333 -16.08 -4.18 2.54
N ARG A 334 -15.78 -4.76 1.37
CA ARG A 334 -15.56 -3.97 0.15
C ARG A 334 -16.90 -3.57 -0.44
N THR A 335 -17.40 -2.43 0.03
CA THR A 335 -18.35 -1.64 -0.75
C THR A 335 -17.63 -1.07 -1.97
N ALA A 336 -18.28 -1.05 -3.12
CA ALA A 336 -17.76 -0.34 -4.29
C ALA A 336 -17.54 1.13 -3.89
N LYS A 337 -16.35 1.68 -4.18
CA LYS A 337 -16.10 3.11 -3.95
C LYS A 337 -17.04 3.85 -4.91
N GLN A 338 -18.08 4.48 -4.40
CA GLN A 338 -18.91 5.34 -5.24
C GLN A 338 -18.01 6.48 -5.74
N PRO A 339 -18.11 6.88 -7.02
CA PRO A 339 -17.38 8.04 -7.50
C PRO A 339 -17.83 9.25 -6.68
N SER A 340 -16.98 9.69 -5.76
CA SER A 340 -17.21 10.88 -4.96
C SER A 340 -17.10 12.08 -5.90
N THR A 341 -18.13 12.92 -5.89
CA THR A 341 -18.15 14.20 -6.60
C THR A 341 -17.48 15.31 -5.80
N GLU A 342 -17.06 15.02 -4.57
CA GLU A 342 -16.50 16.00 -3.64
C GLU A 342 -15.01 16.22 -3.91
N SER A 343 -14.65 17.49 -4.03
CA SER A 343 -13.28 17.97 -4.05
C SER A 343 -12.56 17.74 -2.72
N LEU A 344 -11.23 17.78 -2.74
CA LEU A 344 -10.44 17.66 -1.52
C LEU A 344 -10.80 18.73 -0.45
N PRO A 345 -11.00 20.02 -0.78
CA PRO A 345 -11.47 21.01 0.20
C PRO A 345 -12.81 20.66 0.85
N GLU A 346 -13.77 20.15 0.08
CA GLU A 346 -15.09 19.75 0.61
C GLU A 346 -14.93 18.59 1.60
N LYS A 347 -14.09 17.60 1.27
CA LYS A 347 -13.75 16.50 2.18
C LYS A 347 -13.09 17.00 3.47
N MET A 348 -12.15 17.95 3.35
CA MET A 348 -11.49 18.54 4.53
C MET A 348 -12.46 19.29 5.44
N ILE A 349 -13.45 20.00 4.87
CA ILE A 349 -14.53 20.63 5.65
C ILE A 349 -15.32 19.55 6.41
N GLY A 350 -15.72 18.47 5.73
CA GLY A 350 -16.43 17.36 6.35
C GLY A 350 -15.64 16.67 7.46
N TRP A 351 -14.34 16.42 7.24
CA TRP A 351 -13.46 15.85 8.25
C TRP A 351 -13.27 16.77 9.45
N ARG A 352 -13.11 18.08 9.22
CA ARG A 352 -13.01 19.06 10.31
C ARG A 352 -14.30 19.09 11.13
N GLN A 353 -15.47 19.01 10.50
CA GLN A 353 -16.74 18.94 11.21
C GLN A 353 -16.84 17.65 12.05
N ARG A 354 -16.50 16.49 11.48
CA ARG A 354 -16.46 15.21 12.22
C ARG A 354 -15.54 15.27 13.43
N ALA A 355 -14.36 15.88 13.29
CA ALA A 355 -13.43 16.04 14.42
C ALA A 355 -14.06 16.89 15.55
N LEU A 356 -14.72 18.00 15.19
CA LEU A 356 -15.41 18.87 16.15
C LEU A 356 -16.58 18.15 16.83
N ASP A 357 -17.39 17.40 16.08
CA ASP A 357 -18.52 16.63 16.61
C ASP A 357 -18.05 15.54 17.59
N SER A 358 -16.87 14.96 17.34
CA SER A 358 -16.21 13.99 18.22
C SER A 358 -15.43 14.64 19.38
N GLY A 359 -15.56 15.96 19.57
CA GLY A 359 -15.00 16.70 20.71
C GLY A 359 -13.55 17.14 20.56
N TYR A 360 -12.97 17.05 19.35
CA TYR A 360 -11.59 17.44 19.07
C TYR A 360 -11.55 18.75 18.28
N SER A 361 -10.86 19.76 18.81
CA SER A 361 -10.62 21.01 18.10
C SER A 361 -9.29 20.94 17.34
N PRO A 362 -9.30 20.88 15.99
CA PRO A 362 -8.07 20.87 15.22
C PRO A 362 -7.32 22.20 15.38
N PRO A 363 -5.98 22.20 15.25
CA PRO A 363 -5.20 23.42 15.29
C PRO A 363 -5.63 24.38 14.17
N PRO A 364 -5.57 25.71 14.42
CA PRO A 364 -6.02 26.73 13.47
C PRO A 364 -5.32 26.73 12.11
#